data_AF-A0A377C2Y9-F1
#
_entry.id   AF-A0A377C2Y9-F1
#
_cell.length_a   1.000
_cell.length_b   1.000
_cell.length_c   1.000
_cell.angle_alpha   90.00
_cell.angle_beta   90.00
_cell.angle_gamma   90.00
#
_symmetry.space_group_name_H-M   'P 1'
#
loop_
_entity.id
_entity.type
_entity.pdbx_description
1 polymer ?
#
loop_
_entity_poly.entity_id
_entity_poly.type
_entity_poly.pdbx_seq_one_letter_code
_entity_poly.pdbx_strand_id
1 'polypeptide(L)'
;MFESLARLEQILGQHRYLTGNQLTEADIRLWTTLVRFDPVYVTHFKCDKHRISDYLNLYGFLRDIYQMPGIAETVNFDHIRNHYFRSHKTINPTGLFQLVRGRISMNRMDEMFASVKKRHLTRCL
;
A
#
# COMPACT_ATOMS: atom_id res chain seq x y z
N MET A 1 3.54 15.55 5.85
CA MET A 1 3.26 14.18 5.35
C MET A 1 4.53 13.32 5.39
N PHE A 2 5.58 13.62 4.62
CA PHE A 2 6.82 12.82 4.61
C PHE A 2 7.55 12.77 5.95
N GLU A 3 7.54 13.85 6.72
CA GLU A 3 8.08 13.87 8.08
C GLU A 3 7.35 12.88 9.00
N SER A 4 6.02 12.78 8.87
CA SER A 4 5.22 11.79 9.60
C SER A 4 5.56 10.37 9.18
N LEU A 5 5.77 10.11 7.88
CA LEU A 5 6.23 8.80 7.39
C LEU A 5 7.62 8.45 7.91
N ALA A 6 8.55 9.41 7.94
CA ALA A 6 9.89 9.21 8.52
C ALA A 6 9.82 8.87 10.02
N ARG A 7 8.95 9.54 10.77
CA ARG A 7 8.71 9.22 12.19
C ARG A 7 8.11 7.82 12.36
N LEU A 8 7.15 7.44 11.53
CA LEU A 8 6.54 6.10 11.56
C LEU A 8 7.54 5.01 11.21
N GLU A 9 8.41 5.25 10.23
CA GLU A 9 9.51 4.34 9.88
C GLU A 9 10.46 4.10 11.06
N GLN A 10 10.76 5.15 11.84
CA GLN A 10 11.58 5.02 13.04
C GLN A 10 10.88 4.20 14.12
N ILE A 11 9.59 4.44 14.38
CA ILE A 11 8.80 3.70 15.38
C ILE A 11 8.72 2.21 15.00
N LEU A 12 8.37 1.91 13.75
CA LEU A 12 8.28 0.55 13.24
C LEU A 12 9.64 -0.15 13.10
N GLY A 13 10.74 0.62 13.15
CA GLY A 13 12.09 0.07 13.26
C GLY A 13 12.44 -0.41 14.66
N GLN A 14 11.72 0.05 15.68
CA GLN A 14 11.93 -0.39 17.06
C GLN A 14 11.07 -1.60 17.39
N HIS A 15 9.80 -1.60 16.95
CA HIS A 15 8.79 -2.58 17.36
C HIS A 15 7.97 -3.02 16.14
N ARG A 16 7.38 -4.23 16.19
CA ARG A 16 6.63 -4.80 15.06
C ARG A 16 5.41 -3.95 14.65
N TYR A 17 4.75 -3.34 15.62
CA TYR A 17 3.56 -2.50 15.47
C TYR A 17 3.76 -1.15 16.17
N LEU A 18 2.85 -0.20 15.92
CA LEU A 18 2.98 1.19 16.37
C LEU A 18 3.15 1.36 17.89
N THR A 19 2.57 0.45 18.67
CA THR A 19 2.59 0.49 20.14
C THR A 19 3.32 -0.69 20.77
N GLY A 20 4.11 -1.46 20.01
CA GLY A 20 4.83 -2.62 20.52
C GLY A 20 4.67 -3.87 19.67
N ASN A 21 4.46 -5.02 20.33
CA ASN A 21 4.42 -6.34 19.68
C ASN A 21 2.99 -6.89 19.47
N GLN A 22 1.97 -6.12 19.84
CA GLN A 22 0.57 -6.48 19.60
C GLN A 22 -0.05 -5.55 18.56
N LEU A 23 -0.86 -6.13 17.68
CA LEU A 23 -1.64 -5.40 16.70
C LEU A 23 -2.76 -4.64 17.40
N THR A 24 -2.89 -3.35 17.09
CA THR A 24 -3.93 -2.48 17.63
C THR A 24 -4.77 -1.87 16.51
N GLU A 25 -5.88 -1.21 16.88
CA GLU A 25 -6.71 -0.47 15.92
C GLU A 25 -5.90 0.63 15.21
N ALA A 26 -4.92 1.24 15.90
CA ALA A 26 -4.07 2.28 15.32
C ALA A 26 -3.30 1.74 14.10
N ASP A 27 -2.81 0.50 14.17
CA ASP A 27 -2.11 -0.17 13.09
C ASP A 27 -3.03 -0.39 11.88
N ILE A 28 -4.26 -0.86 12.12
CA ILE A 28 -5.25 -1.10 11.05
C ILE A 28 -5.61 0.22 10.35
N ARG A 29 -5.83 1.29 11.12
CA ARG A 29 -6.13 2.63 10.58
C ARG A 29 -4.99 3.18 9.73
N LEU A 30 -3.74 3.01 10.18
CA LEU A 30 -2.58 3.38 9.40
C LEU A 30 -2.47 2.53 8.13
N TRP A 31 -2.61 1.20 8.26
CA TRP A 31 -2.45 0.25 7.18
C TRP A 31 -3.44 0.49 6.03
N THR A 32 -4.71 0.78 6.33
CA THR A 32 -5.70 1.11 5.30
C THR A 32 -5.34 2.38 4.51
N THR A 33 -4.59 3.30 5.11
CA THR A 33 -4.06 4.48 4.41
C THR A 33 -2.84 4.11 3.56
N LEU A 34 -1.90 3.33 4.12
CA LEU A 34 -0.67 2.92 3.43
C LEU A 34 -0.93 2.04 2.19
N VAL A 35 -1.88 1.10 2.27
CA VAL A 35 -2.22 0.21 1.14
C VAL A 35 -2.80 0.98 -0.06
N ARG A 36 -3.32 2.19 0.16
CA ARG A 36 -3.82 3.09 -0.89
C ARG A 36 -2.84 4.18 -1.27
N PHE A 37 -1.67 4.24 -0.63
CA PHE A 37 -0.75 5.36 -0.76
C PHE A 37 -0.12 5.46 -2.16
N ASP A 38 0.48 4.37 -2.63
CA ASP A 38 1.18 4.33 -3.92
C ASP A 38 0.28 4.54 -5.15
N PRO A 39 -0.95 3.97 -5.25
CA PRO A 39 -1.81 4.19 -6.43
C PRO A 39 -2.47 5.56 -6.50
N VAL A 40 -2.55 6.31 -5.39
CA VAL A 40 -3.30 7.59 -5.33
C VAL A 40 -2.36 8.77 -5.16
N TYR A 41 -1.41 8.74 -4.21
CA TYR A 41 -0.68 9.96 -3.83
C TYR A 41 0.50 10.31 -4.74
N VAL A 42 1.15 9.30 -5.35
CA VAL A 42 2.26 9.52 -6.29
C VAL A 42 1.78 10.28 -7.53
N THR A 43 0.57 10.00 -8.01
CA THR A 43 0.01 10.63 -9.22
C THR A 43 -0.71 11.94 -8.92
N HIS A 44 -1.25 12.14 -7.72
CA HIS A 44 -2.08 13.32 -7.40
C HIS A 44 -1.30 14.52 -6.82
N PHE A 45 -0.22 14.28 -6.07
CA PHE A 45 0.46 15.36 -5.33
C PHE A 45 1.86 15.72 -5.86
N LYS A 46 2.31 15.14 -6.99
CA LYS A 46 3.70 15.31 -7.49
C LYS A 46 4.75 15.05 -6.39
N CYS A 47 4.42 14.15 -5.47
CA CYS A 47 5.23 13.79 -4.32
C CYS A 47 6.06 12.56 -4.72
N ASP A 48 7.03 12.77 -5.60
CA ASP A 48 7.90 11.75 -6.19
C ASP A 48 9.14 11.40 -5.34
N LYS A 49 9.21 11.93 -4.11
CA LYS A 49 10.42 11.84 -3.28
C LYS A 49 10.72 10.42 -2.79
N HIS A 50 9.73 9.69 -2.27
CA HIS A 50 9.87 8.31 -1.77
C HIS A 50 8.55 7.53 -1.85
N ARG A 51 8.61 6.27 -2.30
CA ARG A 51 7.48 5.31 -2.27
C ARG A 51 7.41 4.60 -0.93
N ILE A 52 6.27 4.00 -0.59
CA ILE A 52 6.18 3.15 0.62
C ILE A 52 7.15 1.97 0.52
N SER A 53 7.41 1.45 -0.69
CA SER A 53 8.41 0.41 -0.93
C SER A 53 9.85 0.81 -0.60
N ASP A 54 10.14 2.12 -0.51
CA ASP A 54 11.49 2.62 -0.23
C ASP A 54 11.77 2.70 1.28
N TYR A 55 10.72 2.56 2.10
CA TYR A 55 10.79 2.52 3.56
C TYR A 55 10.78 1.06 4.03
N LEU A 56 11.86 0.60 4.66
CA LEU A 56 12.06 -0.81 5.00
C LEU A 56 11.01 -1.31 5.99
N ASN A 57 10.78 -0.55 7.07
CA ASN A 57 9.90 -0.96 8.16
C ASN A 57 8.44 -0.76 7.78
N LEU A 58 8.09 0.35 7.14
CA LEU A 58 6.74 0.59 6.61
C LEU A 58 6.34 -0.45 5.57
N TYR A 59 7.25 -0.82 4.66
CA TYR A 59 6.99 -1.87 3.68
C TYR A 59 6.90 -3.26 4.32
N GLY A 60 7.70 -3.52 5.37
CA GLY A 60 7.59 -4.71 6.21
C GLY A 60 6.22 -4.81 6.89
N PHE A 61 5.82 -3.75 7.59
CA PHE A 61 4.54 -3.60 8.27
C PHE A 61 3.34 -3.78 7.32
N LEU A 62 3.38 -3.16 6.14
CA LEU A 62 2.34 -3.29 5.12
C LEU A 62 2.16 -4.75 4.70
N ARG A 63 3.28 -5.45 4.44
CA ARG A 63 3.29 -6.87 4.06
C ARG A 63 2.81 -7.78 5.17
N ASP A 64 3.22 -7.51 6.40
CA ASP A 64 2.91 -8.33 7.56
C ASP A 64 1.39 -8.41 7.76
N ILE A 65 0.72 -7.25 7.82
CA ILE A 65 -0.74 -7.19 7.96
C ILE A 65 -1.45 -7.75 6.72
N TYR A 66 -0.96 -7.47 5.51
CA TYR A 66 -1.57 -8.01 4.29
C TYR A 66 -1.53 -9.55 4.23
N GLN A 67 -0.48 -10.15 4.79
CA GLN A 67 -0.29 -11.60 4.83
C GLN A 67 -1.10 -12.30 5.94
N MET A 68 -1.78 -11.55 6.80
CA MET A 68 -2.68 -12.13 7.79
C MET A 68 -3.85 -12.84 7.10
N PRO A 69 -4.28 -14.01 7.61
CA PRO A 69 -5.41 -14.74 7.04
C PRO A 69 -6.66 -13.86 6.94
N GLY A 70 -7.32 -13.87 5.78
CA GLY A 70 -8.54 -13.10 5.54
C GLY A 70 -8.34 -11.60 5.24
N ILE A 71 -7.12 -11.04 5.32
CA ILE A 71 -6.92 -9.62 4.98
C ILE A 71 -6.83 -9.40 3.47
N ALA A 72 -6.11 -10.25 2.75
CA ALA A 72 -5.89 -10.10 1.31
C ALA A 72 -7.19 -10.11 0.48
N GLU A 73 -8.24 -10.78 0.94
CA GLU A 73 -9.57 -10.80 0.30
C GLU A 73 -10.36 -9.50 0.48
N THR A 74 -10.05 -8.71 1.51
CA THR A 74 -10.69 -7.40 1.75
C THR A 74 -10.14 -6.30 0.83
N VAL A 75 -8.99 -6.55 0.18
CA VAL A 75 -8.31 -5.56 -0.67
C VAL A 75 -8.59 -5.86 -2.13
N ASN A 76 -9.44 -5.02 -2.74
CA ASN A 76 -9.68 -5.05 -4.18
C ASN A 76 -9.03 -3.83 -4.85
N PHE A 77 -7.84 -4.03 -5.41
CA PHE A 77 -7.07 -2.97 -6.07
C PHE A 77 -7.76 -2.42 -7.33
N ASP A 78 -8.53 -3.24 -8.04
CA ASP A 78 -9.27 -2.79 -9.23
C ASP A 78 -10.43 -1.86 -8.83
N HIS A 79 -11.12 -2.16 -7.73
CA HIS A 79 -12.14 -1.26 -7.15
C HIS A 79 -11.51 0.03 -6.66
N ILE A 80 -10.39 -0.03 -5.94
CA ILE A 80 -9.66 1.15 -5.47
C ILE A 80 -9.26 2.03 -6.66
N ARG A 81 -8.61 1.46 -7.67
CA ARG A 81 -8.17 2.18 -8.89
C ARG A 81 -9.38 2.82 -9.60
N ASN A 82 -10.40 2.02 -9.92
CA ASN A 82 -11.57 2.52 -10.65
C ASN A 82 -12.30 3.64 -9.88
N HIS A 83 -12.44 3.52 -8.56
CA HIS A 83 -13.09 4.55 -7.75
C HIS A 83 -12.33 5.88 -7.80
N TYR A 84 -11.00 5.87 -7.60
CA TYR A 84 -10.22 7.10 -7.59
C TYR A 84 -10.15 7.78 -8.96
N PHE A 85 -9.98 7.01 -10.05
CA PHE A 85 -9.84 7.57 -11.40
C PHE A 85 -11.17 7.99 -12.04
N ARG A 86 -12.27 7.29 -11.77
CA ARG A 86 -13.57 7.61 -12.39
C ARG A 86 -14.39 8.64 -11.62
N SER A 87 -14.19 8.75 -10.30
CA SER A 87 -15.01 9.62 -9.45
C SER A 87 -14.48 11.05 -9.36
N HIS A 88 -13.16 11.26 -9.43
CA HIS A 88 -12.56 12.61 -9.34
C HIS A 88 -12.41 13.28 -10.72
N LYS A 89 -13.55 13.50 -11.42
CA LYS A 89 -13.57 14.19 -12.72
C LYS A 89 -13.03 15.63 -12.66
N THR A 90 -13.02 16.26 -11.50
CA THR A 90 -12.47 17.59 -11.25
C THR A 90 -10.94 17.64 -11.30
N ILE A 91 -10.25 16.52 -11.06
CA ILE A 91 -8.78 16.48 -11.00
C ILE A 91 -8.19 15.72 -12.19
N ASN A 92 -8.92 14.77 -12.78
CA ASN A 92 -8.57 14.14 -14.04
C ASN A 92 -9.74 14.23 -15.05
N PRO A 93 -9.88 15.34 -15.78
CA PRO A 93 -11.02 15.58 -16.68
C PRO A 93 -11.15 14.54 -17.80
N THR A 94 -10.05 13.91 -18.21
CA THR A 94 -10.02 12.91 -19.29
C THR A 94 -10.29 11.49 -18.80
N GLY A 95 -10.22 11.22 -17.48
CA GLY A 95 -10.36 9.87 -16.93
C GLY A 95 -9.32 8.87 -17.43
N LEU A 96 -8.30 9.35 -18.15
CA LEU A 96 -7.26 8.52 -18.73
C LEU A 96 -6.20 8.21 -17.66
N PHE A 97 -5.85 6.94 -17.54
CA PHE A 97 -4.71 6.50 -16.77
C PHE A 97 -3.48 6.48 -17.67
N GLN A 98 -2.41 7.15 -17.27
CA GLN A 98 -1.13 7.02 -17.94
C GLN A 98 -0.57 5.65 -17.55
N LEU A 99 -0.64 4.69 -18.48
CA LEU A 99 0.22 3.51 -18.44
C LEU A 99 1.65 4.00 -18.58
N VAL A 100 2.27 4.42 -17.47
CA VAL A 100 3.69 4.78 -17.44
C VAL A 100 4.46 3.48 -17.66
N ARG A 101 4.72 3.14 -18.92
CA ARG A 101 5.72 2.14 -19.29
C ARG A 101 7.06 2.62 -18.74
N GLY A 102 7.51 2.00 -17.64
CA GLY A 102 8.93 1.98 -17.27
C GLY A 102 9.42 2.92 -16.15
N ARG A 103 8.57 3.63 -15.39
CA ARG A 103 9.06 4.37 -14.19
C ARG A 103 8.24 4.22 -12.92
N ILE A 104 6.95 3.94 -12.99
CA ILE A 104 6.19 3.49 -11.80
C ILE A 104 6.32 1.98 -11.76
N SER A 105 7.31 1.47 -11.00
CA SER A 105 7.44 0.02 -10.79
C SER A 105 6.32 -0.42 -9.83
N MET A 106 5.11 -0.51 -10.37
CA MET A 106 3.94 -1.18 -9.80
C MET A 106 4.20 -2.69 -9.63
N ASN A 107 5.20 -3.20 -10.36
CA ASN A 107 5.55 -4.61 -10.40
C ASN A 107 5.84 -5.18 -9.02
N ARG A 108 6.50 -4.45 -8.11
CA ARG A 108 6.94 -5.09 -6.85
C ARG A 108 5.81 -5.30 -5.84
N MET A 109 4.84 -4.39 -5.75
CA MET A 109 3.67 -4.58 -4.87
C MET A 109 2.67 -5.54 -5.49
N ASP A 110 2.35 -5.42 -6.78
CA ASP A 110 1.45 -6.37 -7.45
C ASP A 110 2.05 -7.79 -7.50
N GLU A 111 3.36 -7.95 -7.76
CA GLU A 111 4.05 -9.25 -7.68
C GLU A 111 4.09 -9.79 -6.25
N MET A 112 4.34 -8.93 -5.26
CA MET A 112 4.31 -9.30 -3.85
C MET A 112 2.92 -9.78 -3.44
N PHE A 113 1.87 -9.03 -3.78
CA PHE A 113 0.49 -9.39 -3.47
C PHE A 113 0.03 -10.63 -4.27
N ALA A 114 0.48 -10.79 -5.51
CA ALA A 114 0.27 -11.99 -6.32
C ALA A 114 1.01 -13.22 -5.75
N SER A 115 2.22 -13.04 -5.20
CA SER A 115 2.99 -14.08 -4.52
C SER A 115 2.33 -14.52 -3.21
N VAL A 116 1.75 -13.58 -2.45
CA VAL A 116 0.95 -13.88 -1.25
C VAL A 116 -0.31 -14.68 -1.61
N LYS A 117 -1.06 -14.26 -2.65
CA LYS A 117 -2.23 -15.00 -3.14
C LYS A 117 -1.87 -16.43 -3.57
N LYS A 118 -0.74 -16.63 -4.25
CA LYS A 118 -0.24 -17.97 -4.63
C LYS A 118 0.07 -18.87 -3.43
N ARG A 119 0.63 -18.33 -2.33
CA ARG A 119 0.97 -19.11 -1.12
C ARG A 119 -0.25 -19.58 -0.33
N HIS A 120 -1.38 -18.87 -0.39
CA HIS A 120 -2.62 -19.34 0.23
C HIS A 120 -3.27 -20.49 -0.56
N LEU A 121 -3.16 -20.51 -1.89
CA LEU A 121 -3.64 -21.63 -2.71
C LEU A 121 -2.82 -22.92 -2.55
N THR A 122 -1.53 -22.83 -2.20
CA THR A 122 -0.67 -24.02 -2.01
C THR A 122 -0.74 -24.65 -0.63
N ARG A 123 -1.55 -24.11 0.30
CA ARG A 123 -1.72 -24.66 1.67
C ARG A 123 -3.00 -25.49 1.86
N CYS A 124 -3.77 -25.69 0.79
CA CYS A 124 -5.01 -26.49 0.76
C CYS A 124 -4.91 -27.77 -0.11
N LEU A 125 -3.69 -28.24 -0.40
CA LEU A 125 -3.43 -29.55 -1.03
C LEU A 125 -2.48 -30.36 -0.16
#